data_AF-A0A962DFR5-F1
#
_entry.id   AF-A0A962DFR5-F1
#
_cell.length_a   1.000
_cell.length_b   1.000
_cell.length_c   1.000
_cell.angle_alpha   90.00
_cell.angle_beta   90.00
_cell.angle_gamma   90.00
#
_symmetry.space_group_name_H-M   'P 1'
#
loop_
_entity.id
_entity.type
_entity.pdbx_description
1 polymer ?
#
loop_
_entity_poly.entity_id
_entity_poly.type
_entity_poly.pdbx_seq_one_letter_code
_entity_poly.pdbx_strand_id
1 'polypeptide(L)' 'MKKIAGYICLVLSFAVWGVIALLPFIDISKGEVAAATTFLIISGEVLFLVSIALLGKDAWEHIKAMFKRNK' A
#
# COMPACT_ATOMS: atom_id res chain seq x y z
N MET A 1 -13.35 -3.68 14.70
CA MET A 1 -13.54 -2.83 13.50
C MET A 1 -12.28 -2.05 13.12
N LYS A 2 -11.66 -1.26 14.01
CA LYS A 2 -10.43 -0.48 13.71
C LYS A 2 -9.27 -1.29 13.12
N LYS A 3 -8.99 -2.49 13.68
CA LYS A 3 -7.93 -3.38 13.17
C LYS A 3 -8.24 -3.94 11.77
N ILE A 4 -9.51 -4.24 11.47
CA ILE A 4 -9.93 -4.70 10.14
C ILE A 4 -9.68 -3.59 9.11
N ALA A 5 -10.10 -2.36 9.41
CA ALA A 5 -9.81 -1.21 8.57
C ALA A 5 -8.30 -1.01 8.36
N GLY A 6 -7.49 -1.18 9.41
CA GLY A 6 -6.03 -1.15 9.31
C GLY A 6 -5.47 -2.20 8.33
N TYR A 7 -5.91 -3.45 8.42
CA TYR A 7 -5.48 -4.49 7.47
C TYR A 7 -5.97 -4.23 6.04
N ILE A 8 -7.18 -3.69 5.86
CA ILE A 8 -7.68 -3.30 4.54
C ILE A 8 -6.79 -2.19 3.96
N CYS A 9 -6.47 -1.15 4.74
CA CYS A 9 -5.55 -0.09 4.31
C CYS A 9 -4.17 -0.65 3.93
N LEU A 10 -3.66 -1.61 4.69
CA LEU A 10 -2.38 -2.26 4.42
C LEU A 10 -2.41 -3.05 3.10
N VAL A 11 -3.48 -3.82 2.83
CA VAL A 11 -3.60 -4.55 1.57
C VAL A 11 -3.73 -3.58 0.39
N LEU A 12 -4.54 -2.53 0.54
CA LEU A 12 -4.72 -1.52 -0.50
C LEU A 12 -3.43 -0.74 -0.80
N SER A 13 -2.59 -0.48 0.21
CA SER A 13 -1.30 0.20 -0.01
C SER A 13 -0.34 -0.59 -0.88
N PHE A 14 -0.48 -1.92 -0.96
CA PHE A 14 0.28 -2.74 -1.91
C PHE A 14 -0.47 -2.93 -3.23
N ALA A 15 -1.81 -2.95 -3.22
CA ALA A 15 -2.62 -3.10 -4.43
C ALA A 15 -2.38 -2.01 -5.47
N VAL A 16 -2.03 -0.78 -5.04
CA VAL A 16 -1.69 0.32 -5.95
C VAL A 16 -0.55 -0.03 -6.91
N TRP A 17 0.41 -0.88 -6.50
CA TRP A 17 1.50 -1.33 -7.38
C TRP A 17 0.99 -2.19 -8.53
N GLY A 18 -0.02 -3.02 -8.28
CA GLY A 18 -0.70 -3.77 -9.32
C GLY A 18 -1.40 -2.84 -10.32
N VAL A 19 -2.05 -1.79 -9.83
CA VAL A 19 -2.67 -0.78 -10.71
C VAL A 19 -1.63 -0.04 -11.54
N ILE A 20 -0.52 0.39 -10.93
CA ILE A 20 0.58 1.07 -11.63
C ILE A 20 1.15 0.18 -12.73
N ALA A 21 1.35 -1.13 -12.46
CA ALA A 21 1.85 -2.07 -13.45
C ALA A 21 0.90 -2.24 -14.66
N LEU A 22 -0.41 -1.97 -14.47
CA LEU A 22 -1.41 -2.06 -15.52
C LEU A 22 -1.59 -0.76 -16.32
N LEU A 23 -1.17 0.40 -15.80
CA LEU A 23 -1.30 1.71 -16.48
C LEU A 23 -0.77 1.74 -17.92
N PRO A 24 0.37 1.11 -18.27
CA PRO A 24 0.88 1.12 -19.64
C PRO A 24 -0.01 0.40 -20.66
N PHE A 25 -0.95 -0.42 -20.20
CA PHE A 25 -1.88 -1.18 -21.05
C PHE A 25 -3.23 -0.47 -21.26
N ILE A 26 -3.37 0.74 -20.69
CA ILE A 26 -4.56 1.58 -20.83
C ILE A 26 -4.25 2.64 -21.90
N ASP A 27 -5.21 2.93 -22.77
CA ASP A 27 -5.07 3.93 -23.84
C ASP A 27 -5.21 5.36 -23.29
N ILE A 28 -4.20 5.80 -22.55
CA ILE A 28 -4.08 7.16 -21.99
C ILE A 28 -2.73 7.78 -22.36
N SER A 29 -2.65 9.10 -22.32
CA SER A 29 -1.43 9.81 -22.68
C SER A 29 -0.29 9.55 -21.67
N LYS A 30 0.95 9.73 -22.11
CA LYS A 30 2.13 9.61 -21.23
C LYS A 30 2.09 10.58 -20.03
N GLY A 31 1.51 11.76 -20.24
CA GLY A 31 1.32 12.75 -19.17
C GLY A 31 0.34 12.26 -18.10
N GLU A 32 -0.76 11.63 -18.53
CA GLU A 32 -1.75 11.03 -17.63
C GLU A 32 -1.18 9.83 -16.88
N VAL A 33 -0.40 8.96 -17.54
CA VAL A 33 0.28 7.85 -16.88
C VAL A 33 1.21 8.37 -15.77
N ALA A 34 2.00 9.40 -16.04
CA ALA A 34 2.92 9.98 -15.06
C ALA A 34 2.17 10.61 -13.86
N ALA A 35 1.08 11.33 -14.13
CA ALA A 35 0.24 11.92 -13.09
C ALA A 35 -0.45 10.83 -12.24
N ALA A 36 -1.05 9.82 -12.88
CA ALA A 36 -1.70 8.70 -12.21
C ALA A 36 -0.72 7.88 -11.37
N THR A 37 0.48 7.60 -11.89
CA THR A 37 1.53 6.89 -11.15
C THR A 37 1.93 7.66 -9.90
N THR A 38 2.21 8.96 -10.03
CA THR A 38 2.56 9.83 -8.89
C THR A 38 1.47 9.83 -7.83
N PHE A 39 0.21 9.99 -8.26
CA PHE A 39 -0.94 9.99 -7.36
C PHE A 39 -1.11 8.64 -6.64
N LEU A 40 -0.97 7.52 -7.36
CA LEU A 40 -1.10 6.18 -6.81
C LEU A 40 0.01 5.86 -5.80
N ILE A 41 1.25 6.28 -6.06
CA ILE A 41 2.38 6.12 -5.14
C ILE A 41 2.10 6.88 -3.83
N ILE A 42 1.77 8.17 -3.92
CA ILE A 42 1.47 8.99 -2.73
C ILE A 42 0.30 8.38 -1.95
N SER A 43 -0.77 7.97 -2.64
CA SER A 43 -1.93 7.34 -2.00
C SER A 43 -1.57 6.03 -1.31
N GLY A 44 -0.70 5.22 -1.93
CA GLY A 44 -0.18 3.99 -1.36
C GLY A 44 0.55 4.23 -0.04
N GLU A 45 1.48 5.19 -0.03
CA GLU A 45 2.24 5.56 1.18
C GLU A 45 1.33 6.09 2.29
N VAL A 46 0.36 6.94 1.95
CA VAL A 46 -0.62 7.45 2.92
C VAL A 46 -1.45 6.31 3.51
N LEU A 47 -1.95 5.39 2.68
CA LEU A 47 -2.69 4.21 3.13
C LEU A 47 -1.83 3.32 4.03
N PHE A 48 -0.55 3.15 3.71
CA PHE A 48 0.40 2.39 4.52
C PHE A 48 0.57 3.04 5.90
N LEU A 49 0.83 4.35 5.97
CA LEU A 49 0.97 5.07 7.24
C LEU A 49 -0.31 5.00 8.09
N VAL A 50 -1.48 5.19 7.46
CA VAL A 50 -2.78 5.04 8.13
C VAL A 50 -2.97 3.61 8.63
N SER A 51 -2.57 2.61 7.87
CA SER A 51 -2.65 1.20 8.27
C SER A 51 -1.86 0.93 9.55
N ILE A 52 -0.60 1.42 9.62
CA ILE A 52 0.26 1.24 10.79
C ILE A 52 -0.32 1.98 11.99
N ALA A 53 -0.84 3.20 11.79
CA ALA A 53 -1.49 3.96 12.86
C ALA A 53 -2.74 3.26 13.42
N LEU A 54 -3.55 2.62 12.57
CA LEU A 54 -4.75 1.88 12.97
C LEU A 54 -4.45 0.51 13.60
N LEU A 55 -3.42 -0.17 13.11
CA LEU A 55 -3.02 -1.50 13.57
C LEU A 55 -2.24 -1.45 14.88
N GLY A 56 -1.47 -0.38 15.10
CA GLY A 56 -0.69 -0.15 16.31
C GLY A 56 0.55 -1.04 16.44
N LYS A 57 1.26 -0.88 17.57
CA LYS A 57 2.57 -1.49 17.81
C LYS A 57 2.53 -3.03 17.75
N ASP A 58 1.52 -3.65 18.33
CA ASP A 58 1.44 -5.11 18.42
C ASP A 58 1.40 -5.76 17.04
N ALA A 59 0.59 -5.23 16.12
CA ALA A 59 0.51 -5.75 14.76
C ALA A 59 1.81 -5.52 13.97
N TRP A 60 2.48 -4.39 14.17
CA TRP A 60 3.79 -4.12 13.57
C TRP A 60 4.86 -5.11 14.05
N GLU A 61 4.89 -5.44 15.33
CA GLU A 61 5.79 -6.48 15.85
C GLU A 61 5.51 -7.86 15.23
N HIS A 62 4.24 -8.23 15.05
CA HIS A 62 3.87 -9.48 14.36
C HIS A 62 4.33 -9.48 12.90
N ILE A 63 4.12 -8.38 12.16
CA ILE A 63 4.59 -8.25 10.78
C ILE A 63 6.12 -8.42 10.72
N LYS A 64 6.87 -7.70 11.57
CA LYS A 64 8.32 -7.83 11.64
C LYS A 64 8.77 -9.24 12.02
N ALA A 65 8.06 -9.90 12.93
CA ALA A 65 8.37 -11.27 13.33
C ALA A 65 8.25 -12.26 12.16
N MET A 66 7.28 -12.07 11.24
CA MET A 66 7.17 -12.91 10.04
C MET A 66 8.40 -12.80 9.12
N PHE A 67 9.04 -11.63 9.05
CA PHE A 67 10.24 -11.41 8.25
C PHE A 67 11.54 -11.68 9.02
N LYS A 68 11.46 -11.97 10.32
CA LYS A 68 12.63 -12.29 11.13
C LYS A 68 13.05 -13.73 10.84
N ARG A 69 14.15 -13.90 10.11
CA ARG A 69 14.75 -15.22 9.87
C ARG A 69 15.20 -15.82 11.21
N ASN A 70 14.66 -16.98 11.58
CA ASN A 70 15.24 -17.79 12.66
C ASN A 70 16.69 -18.09 12.26
N LYS A 71 17.63 -17.59 13.07
CA LYS A 71 19.03 -18.01 13.01
C LYS A 71 19.17 -19.38 13.64
#